data_AF-A0A0F9T7K1-F1
#
_entry.id   AF-A0A0F9T7K1-F1
#
_cell.length_a   1.000
_cell.length_b   1.000
_cell.length_c   1.000
_cell.angle_alpha   90.00
_cell.angle_beta   90.00
_cell.angle_gamma   90.00
#
_symmetry.space_group_name_H-M   'P 1'
#
loop_
_entity.id
_entity.type
_entity.pdbx_description
1 polymer ?
#
loop_
_entity_poly.entity_id
_entity_poly.type
_entity_poly.pdbx_seq_one_letter_code
_entity_poly.pdbx_strand_id
1 'polypeptide(L)'
;MVSKTRLDWLALAVTGTLTAVSLVWQHREANRSSGSRPANTTLIHSARRLNRGAGILAGAVLLDSAMEHYRGQFENRAMYTPLITATLSLLASSKGFADLTPHSGKLRNGIYIGTVLTGVAGSGFHLWNVTKRPGGFGWTNLFYSAPLGAPAALILSGVLGHYAERLRSETRNIVPRVLGLPAGQSMALMSAAGLIGTSAEAGLFHFRGSFQNPAMYLPVTAPPLSAVLLTASALAGANRPHLRWASRLCLRFTLLLGVAGACFHALGAARNHGGWRNWRQNLQAGPPLPAPPSFTGLALAGLAAQRLLDEEQSVKAHYLGWHP
;
A
#
# COMPACT_ATOMS: atom_id res chain seq x y z
N MET A 1 -9.02 -33.34 5.83
CA MET A 1 -9.57 -31.99 6.13
C MET A 1 -8.93 -31.44 7.39
N VAL A 2 -8.62 -30.14 7.46
CA VAL A 2 -8.14 -29.49 8.70
C VAL A 2 -9.37 -29.08 9.50
N SER A 3 -9.43 -29.39 10.80
CA SER A 3 -10.59 -29.01 11.63
C SER A 3 -10.67 -27.50 11.82
N LYS A 4 -11.89 -26.97 11.98
CA LYS A 4 -12.15 -25.55 12.27
C LYS A 4 -11.28 -25.05 13.44
N THR A 5 -11.22 -25.83 14.52
CA THR A 5 -10.40 -25.54 15.70
C THR A 5 -8.91 -25.35 15.36
N ARG A 6 -8.35 -26.15 14.45
CA ARG A 6 -6.95 -25.97 14.01
C ARG A 6 -6.75 -24.69 13.20
N LEU A 7 -7.74 -24.29 12.41
CA LEU A 7 -7.72 -23.02 11.67
C LEU A 7 -7.84 -21.82 12.63
N ASP A 8 -8.68 -21.93 13.66
CA ASP A 8 -8.81 -20.92 14.71
C ASP A 8 -7.48 -20.74 15.46
N TRP A 9 -6.84 -21.84 15.87
CA TRP A 9 -5.52 -21.79 16.51
C TRP A 9 -4.44 -21.21 15.61
N LEU A 10 -4.46 -21.53 14.31
CA LEU A 10 -3.53 -20.96 13.35
C LEU A 10 -3.73 -19.44 13.23
N ALA A 11 -4.99 -18.99 13.11
CA ALA A 11 -5.31 -17.57 13.03
C ALA A 11 -4.91 -16.81 14.31
N LEU A 12 -5.15 -17.40 15.48
CA LEU A 12 -4.71 -16.88 16.78
C LEU A 12 -3.18 -16.79 16.86
N ALA A 13 -2.47 -17.85 16.51
CA ALA A 13 -1.01 -17.89 16.55
C ALA A 13 -0.38 -16.85 15.62
N VAL A 14 -0.92 -16.71 14.41
CA VAL A 14 -0.47 -15.70 13.45
C VAL A 14 -0.74 -14.30 13.99
N THR A 15 -1.96 -14.03 14.46
CA THR A 15 -2.32 -12.71 15.01
C THR A 15 -1.42 -12.36 16.21
N GLY A 16 -1.20 -13.30 17.12
CA GLY A 16 -0.31 -13.13 18.28
C GLY A 16 1.13 -12.86 17.87
N THR A 17 1.67 -13.62 16.90
CA THR A 17 3.04 -13.45 16.38
C THR A 17 3.20 -12.08 15.72
N LEU A 18 2.28 -11.70 14.83
CA LEU A 18 2.32 -10.40 14.15
C LEU A 18 2.24 -9.24 15.14
N THR A 19 1.41 -9.39 16.18
CA THR A 19 1.28 -8.39 17.26
C THR A 19 2.56 -8.27 18.05
N ALA A 20 3.14 -9.39 18.50
CA ALA A 20 4.39 -9.41 19.25
C ALA A 20 5.54 -8.78 18.46
N VAL A 21 5.71 -9.15 17.18
CA VAL A 21 6.74 -8.55 16.31
C VAL A 21 6.50 -7.05 16.12
N SER A 22 5.25 -6.63 15.95
CA SER A 22 4.90 -5.21 15.80
C SER A 22 5.22 -4.41 17.07
N LEU A 23 4.95 -4.97 18.26
CA LEU A 23 5.26 -4.36 19.56
C LEU A 23 6.77 -4.27 19.78
N VAL A 24 7.52 -5.34 19.52
CA VAL A 24 8.98 -5.33 19.62
C VAL A 24 9.58 -4.29 18.67
N TRP A 25 9.08 -4.20 17.44
CA TRP A 25 9.52 -3.16 16.50
C TRP A 25 9.14 -1.76 16.99
N GLN A 26 7.91 -1.55 17.46
CA GLN A 26 7.46 -0.28 18.02
C GLN A 26 8.39 0.20 19.15
N HIS A 27 8.70 -0.67 20.11
CA HIS A 27 9.57 -0.36 21.24
C HIS A 27 11.01 -0.05 20.80
N ARG A 28 11.57 -0.86 19.89
CA ARG A 28 12.94 -0.63 19.37
C ARG A 28 13.06 0.70 18.64
N GLU A 29 12.03 1.10 17.90
CA GLU A 29 12.04 2.39 17.21
C GLU A 29 11.93 3.56 18.19
N ALA A 30 11.05 3.45 19.21
CA ALA A 30 10.90 4.49 20.23
C ALA A 30 12.23 4.79 20.96
N ASN A 31 13.01 3.74 21.25
CA ASN A 31 14.34 3.89 21.87
C ASN A 31 15.39 4.51 20.93
N ARG A 32 15.21 4.44 19.61
CA ARG A 32 16.15 5.01 18.61
C ARG A 32 15.88 6.48 18.31
N SER A 33 14.68 6.98 18.58
CA SER A 33 14.24 8.34 18.25
C SER A 33 14.73 9.44 19.21
N SER A 34 15.70 9.17 20.07
CA SER A 34 16.25 10.14 21.04
C SER A 34 17.23 11.18 20.47
N GLY A 35 17.53 11.16 19.17
CA GLY A 35 18.40 12.14 18.52
C GLY A 35 17.67 12.98 17.47
N SER A 36 17.79 14.30 17.53
CA SER A 36 17.31 15.20 16.49
C SER A 36 18.15 15.03 15.22
N ARG A 37 17.49 14.84 14.07
CA ARG A 37 18.15 14.81 12.75
C ARG A 37 17.88 16.12 12.00
N PRO A 38 18.82 16.60 11.18
CA PRO A 38 18.57 17.74 10.31
C PRO A 38 17.36 17.50 9.40
N ALA A 39 16.55 18.54 9.15
CA ALA A 39 15.32 18.46 8.37
C ALA A 39 15.55 17.84 6.97
N ASN A 40 16.60 18.26 6.26
CA ASN A 40 16.95 17.70 4.94
C ASN A 40 17.19 16.18 4.98
N THR A 41 17.84 15.66 6.02
CA THR A 41 18.09 14.22 6.19
C THR A 41 16.77 13.47 6.38
N THR A 42 15.82 14.07 7.08
CA THR A 42 14.55 13.44 7.39
C THR A 42 13.61 13.45 6.18
N LEU A 43 13.56 14.53 5.39
CA LEU A 43 12.85 14.57 4.10
C LEU A 43 13.36 13.53 3.09
N ILE A 44 14.69 13.38 2.95
CA ILE A 44 15.29 12.34 2.10
C ILE A 44 14.92 10.95 2.63
N HIS A 45 14.96 10.74 3.94
CA HIS A 45 14.58 9.47 4.54
C HIS A 45 13.09 9.15 4.32
N SER A 46 12.21 10.13 4.42
CA SER A 46 10.78 10.02 4.16
C SER A 46 10.53 9.72 2.67
N ALA A 47 11.21 10.41 1.76
CA ALA A 47 11.17 10.13 0.32
C ALA A 47 11.61 8.69 -0.01
N ARG A 48 12.70 8.20 0.60
CA ARG A 48 13.16 6.82 0.41
C ARG A 48 12.13 5.80 0.91
N ARG A 49 11.45 6.08 2.02
CA ARG A 49 10.38 5.21 2.54
C ARG A 49 9.14 5.22 1.64
N LEU A 50 8.75 6.38 1.11
CA LEU A 50 7.67 6.46 0.13
C LEU A 50 8.01 5.67 -1.13
N ASN A 51 9.25 5.75 -1.63
CA ASN A 51 9.70 4.91 -2.76
C ASN A 51 9.64 3.42 -2.44
N ARG A 52 9.94 2.98 -1.21
CA ARG A 52 9.74 1.57 -0.84
C ARG A 52 8.27 1.17 -0.94
N GLY A 53 7.36 1.99 -0.43
CA GLY A 53 5.92 1.75 -0.50
C GLY A 53 5.41 1.72 -1.95
N ALA A 54 5.79 2.73 -2.74
CA ALA A 54 5.49 2.84 -4.16
C ALA A 54 6.02 1.63 -4.95
N GLY A 55 7.28 1.24 -4.74
CA GLY A 55 7.87 0.09 -5.41
C GLY A 55 7.18 -1.23 -5.09
N ILE A 56 6.78 -1.45 -3.83
CA ILE A 56 6.01 -2.65 -3.46
C ILE A 56 4.63 -2.64 -4.11
N LEU A 57 3.95 -1.49 -4.16
CA LEU A 57 2.68 -1.36 -4.89
C LEU A 57 2.85 -1.60 -6.39
N ALA A 58 3.90 -1.03 -7.01
CA ALA A 58 4.24 -1.25 -8.41
C ALA A 58 4.49 -2.73 -8.71
N GLY A 59 5.22 -3.43 -7.83
CA GLY A 59 5.46 -4.87 -7.98
C GLY A 59 4.19 -5.71 -7.81
N ALA A 60 3.37 -5.38 -6.80
CA ALA A 60 2.08 -6.04 -6.57
C ALA A 60 1.15 -5.89 -7.78
N VAL A 61 0.94 -4.65 -8.24
CA VAL A 61 0.06 -4.37 -9.39
C VAL A 61 0.62 -4.90 -10.70
N LEU A 62 1.94 -4.91 -10.89
CA LEU A 62 2.57 -5.51 -12.08
C LEU A 62 2.21 -6.98 -12.20
N LEU A 63 2.42 -7.74 -11.12
CA LEU A 63 2.17 -9.18 -11.09
C LEU A 63 0.67 -9.49 -11.18
N ASP A 64 -0.17 -8.72 -10.47
CA ASP A 64 -1.62 -8.87 -10.51
C ASP A 64 -2.16 -8.57 -11.92
N SER A 65 -1.79 -7.42 -12.50
CA SER A 65 -2.19 -7.02 -13.85
C SER A 65 -1.69 -8.01 -14.91
N ALA A 66 -0.47 -8.54 -14.77
CA ALA A 66 0.03 -9.55 -15.69
C ALA A 66 -0.85 -10.81 -15.69
N MET A 67 -1.28 -11.28 -14.51
CA MET A 67 -2.14 -12.45 -14.38
C MET A 67 -3.56 -12.17 -14.91
N GLU A 68 -4.15 -11.04 -14.53
CA GLU A 68 -5.51 -10.66 -14.94
C GLU A 68 -5.59 -10.39 -16.44
N HIS A 69 -4.61 -9.71 -17.02
CA HIS A 69 -4.56 -9.44 -18.45
C HIS A 69 -4.21 -10.67 -19.28
N TYR A 70 -3.42 -11.59 -18.73
CA TYR A 70 -3.22 -12.91 -19.33
C TYR A 70 -4.51 -13.72 -19.37
N ARG A 71 -5.33 -13.68 -18.31
CA ARG A 71 -6.67 -14.31 -18.31
C ARG A 71 -7.59 -13.71 -19.36
N GLY A 72 -7.50 -12.39 -19.58
CA GLY A 72 -8.15 -11.68 -20.68
C GLY A 72 -7.45 -11.80 -22.04
N GLN A 73 -6.45 -12.68 -22.17
CA GLN A 73 -5.68 -12.97 -23.39
C GLN A 73 -5.02 -11.74 -24.06
N PHE A 74 -4.87 -10.63 -23.34
CA PHE A 74 -4.43 -9.36 -23.91
C PHE A 74 -5.22 -8.94 -25.17
N GLU A 75 -6.54 -9.18 -25.18
CA GLU A 75 -7.42 -8.89 -26.31
C GLU A 75 -7.26 -7.45 -26.84
N ASN A 76 -7.03 -6.50 -25.94
CA ASN A 76 -6.68 -5.12 -26.28
C ASN A 76 -5.18 -4.87 -26.05
N ARG A 77 -4.47 -4.35 -27.06
CA ARG A 77 -3.05 -3.97 -26.95
C ARG A 77 -2.77 -2.96 -25.83
N ALA A 78 -3.75 -2.14 -25.44
CA ALA A 78 -3.62 -1.23 -24.29
C ALA A 78 -3.39 -1.96 -22.96
N MET A 79 -3.70 -3.26 -22.87
CA MET A 79 -3.47 -4.09 -21.69
C MET A 79 -1.97 -4.28 -21.38
N TYR A 80 -1.06 -4.04 -22.34
CA TYR A 80 0.39 -4.05 -22.08
C TYR A 80 0.88 -2.77 -21.40
N THR A 81 0.19 -1.64 -21.57
CA THR A 81 0.58 -0.33 -21.02
C THR A 81 0.78 -0.36 -19.50
N PRO A 82 -0.15 -0.89 -18.67
CA PRO A 82 0.07 -0.94 -17.22
C PRO A 82 1.23 -1.85 -16.79
N LEU A 83 1.57 -2.89 -17.56
CA LEU A 83 2.73 -3.74 -17.26
C LEU A 83 4.04 -2.96 -17.49
N ILE A 84 4.11 -2.19 -18.58
CA ILE A 84 5.28 -1.35 -18.90
C ILE A 84 5.43 -0.27 -17.82
N THR A 85 4.37 0.47 -17.52
CA THR A 85 4.46 1.58 -16.56
C THR A 85 4.65 1.10 -15.12
N ALA A 86 4.04 -0.01 -14.71
CA ALA A 86 4.31 -0.63 -13.40
C ALA A 86 5.77 -1.11 -13.29
N THR A 87 6.33 -1.71 -14.34
CA THR A 87 7.74 -2.11 -14.37
C THR A 87 8.67 -0.91 -14.24
N LEU A 88 8.43 0.15 -15.03
CA LEU A 88 9.20 1.38 -14.93
C LEU A 88 9.06 2.03 -13.54
N SER A 89 7.85 2.04 -12.97
CA SER A 89 7.56 2.56 -11.63
C SER A 89 8.32 1.78 -10.54
N LEU A 90 8.37 0.45 -10.64
CA LEU A 90 9.13 -0.41 -9.76
C LEU A 90 10.64 -0.12 -9.83
N LEU A 91 11.18 0.01 -11.05
CA LEU A 91 12.60 0.33 -11.26
C LEU A 91 12.95 1.75 -10.77
N ALA A 92 12.11 2.74 -11.09
CA ALA A 92 12.25 4.11 -10.60
C ALA A 92 12.21 4.17 -9.08
N SER A 93 11.29 3.43 -8.45
CA SER A 93 11.15 3.32 -6.99
C SER A 93 12.34 2.63 -6.35
N SER A 94 12.87 1.57 -6.97
CA SER A 94 14.07 0.88 -6.50
C SER A 94 15.28 1.80 -6.53
N LYS A 95 15.48 2.53 -7.64
CA LYS A 95 16.52 3.55 -7.76
C LYS A 95 16.33 4.69 -6.76
N GLY A 96 15.10 5.19 -6.60
CA GLY A 96 14.76 6.22 -5.62
C GLY A 96 15.05 5.77 -4.19
N PHE A 97 14.72 4.53 -3.85
CA PHE A 97 15.02 3.98 -2.53
C PHE A 97 16.54 3.90 -2.26
N ALA A 98 17.35 3.55 -3.26
CA ALA A 98 18.81 3.53 -3.15
C ALA A 98 19.45 4.93 -3.16
N ASP A 99 18.76 5.94 -3.70
CA ASP A 99 19.25 7.30 -3.86
C ASP A 99 19.25 8.09 -2.53
N LEU A 100 20.43 8.58 -2.15
CA LEU A 100 20.67 9.42 -0.97
C LEU A 100 20.76 10.91 -1.30
N THR A 101 20.73 11.27 -2.58
CA THR A 101 20.91 12.65 -3.01
C THR A 101 19.62 13.47 -2.79
N PRO A 102 19.75 14.79 -2.54
CA PRO A 102 18.61 15.68 -2.43
C PRO A 102 18.01 16.08 -3.79
N HIS A 103 18.50 15.53 -4.91
CA HIS A 103 18.05 15.96 -6.23
C HIS A 103 16.88 15.10 -6.71
N SER A 104 15.81 15.76 -7.17
CA SER A 104 14.73 15.06 -7.86
C SER A 104 15.18 14.64 -9.27
N GLY A 105 14.82 13.43 -9.68
CA GLY A 105 15.16 12.91 -11.00
C GLY A 105 14.03 13.19 -11.98
N LYS A 106 14.25 14.05 -13.00
CA LYS A 106 13.25 14.35 -14.05
C LYS A 106 12.68 13.08 -14.70
N LEU A 107 13.53 12.10 -14.99
CA LEU A 107 13.11 10.81 -15.57
C LEU A 107 12.21 10.01 -14.61
N ARG A 108 12.60 9.86 -13.33
CA ARG A 108 11.76 9.17 -12.33
C ARG A 108 10.41 9.86 -12.21
N ASN A 109 10.42 11.19 -12.15
CA ASN A 109 9.21 11.98 -12.06
C ASN A 109 8.28 11.77 -13.27
N GLY A 110 8.84 11.77 -14.49
CA GLY A 110 8.09 11.47 -15.71
C GLY A 110 7.48 10.07 -15.71
N ILE A 111 8.24 9.06 -15.24
CA ILE A 111 7.73 7.69 -15.07
C ILE A 111 6.54 7.64 -14.12
N TYR A 112 6.65 8.30 -12.95
CA TYR A 112 5.56 8.34 -11.98
C TYR A 112 4.30 9.02 -12.52
N ILE A 113 4.44 10.14 -13.22
CA ILE A 113 3.32 10.81 -13.88
C ILE A 113 2.69 9.90 -14.93
N GLY A 114 3.48 9.27 -15.79
CA GLY A 114 2.99 8.29 -16.77
C GLY A 114 2.27 7.10 -16.12
N THR A 115 2.75 6.66 -14.95
CA THR A 115 2.11 5.61 -14.14
C THR A 115 0.73 6.06 -13.65
N VAL A 116 0.61 7.28 -13.13
CA VAL A 116 -0.68 7.86 -12.72
C VAL A 116 -1.64 7.95 -13.90
N LEU A 117 -1.20 8.52 -15.03
CA LEU A 117 -2.03 8.67 -16.22
C LEU A 117 -2.52 7.31 -16.75
N THR A 118 -1.64 6.30 -16.74
CA THR A 118 -2.00 4.93 -17.12
C THR A 118 -3.05 4.35 -16.18
N GLY A 119 -2.88 4.54 -14.87
CA GLY A 119 -3.85 4.09 -13.87
C GLY A 119 -5.21 4.77 -14.04
N VAL A 120 -5.24 6.08 -14.28
CA VAL A 120 -6.49 6.83 -14.54
C VAL A 120 -7.20 6.33 -15.80
N ALA A 121 -6.47 6.16 -16.90
CA ALA A 121 -7.03 5.60 -18.14
C ALA A 121 -7.54 4.17 -17.93
N GLY A 122 -6.76 3.34 -17.21
CA GLY A 122 -7.13 1.98 -16.84
C GLY A 122 -8.40 1.91 -15.98
N SER A 123 -8.57 2.83 -15.02
CA SER A 123 -9.80 2.95 -14.23
C SER A 123 -11.01 3.21 -15.14
N GLY A 124 -10.86 4.10 -16.12
CA GLY A 124 -11.90 4.37 -17.12
C GLY A 124 -12.28 3.13 -17.93
N PHE A 125 -11.28 2.41 -18.47
CA PHE A 125 -11.51 1.16 -19.22
C PHE A 125 -12.16 0.08 -18.36
N HIS A 126 -11.68 -0.12 -17.13
CA HIS A 126 -12.23 -1.15 -16.22
C HIS A 126 -13.66 -0.80 -15.83
N LEU A 127 -13.93 0.46 -15.50
CA LEU A 127 -15.28 0.93 -15.15
C LEU A 127 -16.25 0.76 -16.32
N TRP A 128 -15.85 1.18 -17.52
CA TRP A 128 -16.65 1.01 -18.74
C TRP A 128 -16.93 -0.46 -19.05
N ASN A 129 -15.93 -1.34 -18.89
CA ASN A 129 -16.10 -2.77 -19.09
C ASN A 129 -17.09 -3.38 -18.09
N VAL A 130 -17.08 -2.95 -16.83
CA VAL A 130 -18.03 -3.41 -15.81
C VAL A 130 -19.45 -2.93 -16.15
N THR A 131 -19.62 -1.66 -16.53
CA THR A 131 -20.96 -1.08 -16.78
C THR A 131 -21.60 -1.58 -18.07
N LYS A 132 -20.80 -1.91 -19.10
CA LYS A 132 -21.31 -2.43 -20.37
C LYS A 132 -21.74 -3.91 -20.29
N ARG A 133 -21.20 -4.68 -19.34
CA ARG A 133 -21.58 -6.09 -19.16
C ARG A 133 -23.03 -6.20 -18.67
N PRO A 134 -23.79 -7.21 -19.11
CA PRO A 134 -25.10 -7.51 -18.53
C PRO A 134 -25.01 -7.61 -17.01
N GLY A 135 -25.94 -6.97 -16.31
CA GLY A 135 -25.97 -6.91 -14.85
C GLY A 135 -25.12 -5.79 -14.20
N GLY A 136 -24.38 -4.99 -14.97
CA GLY A 136 -23.67 -3.79 -14.46
C GLY A 136 -22.80 -4.08 -13.23
N PHE A 137 -23.02 -3.36 -12.12
CA PHE A 137 -22.31 -3.58 -10.85
C PHE A 137 -22.82 -4.77 -10.01
N GLY A 138 -23.47 -5.76 -10.62
CA GLY A 138 -23.89 -6.98 -9.94
C GLY A 138 -22.70 -7.82 -9.45
N TRP A 139 -22.97 -8.70 -8.47
CA TRP A 139 -21.98 -9.58 -7.84
C TRP A 139 -21.10 -10.34 -8.83
N THR A 140 -21.70 -10.87 -9.91
CA THR A 140 -20.97 -11.60 -10.94
C THR A 140 -19.87 -10.75 -11.59
N ASN A 141 -20.17 -9.50 -11.94
CA ASN A 141 -19.18 -8.62 -12.57
C ASN A 141 -18.13 -8.16 -11.55
N LEU A 142 -18.52 -7.86 -10.31
CA LEU A 142 -17.56 -7.52 -9.26
C LEU A 142 -16.57 -8.67 -8.97
N PHE A 143 -17.01 -9.93 -9.06
CA PHE A 143 -16.15 -11.09 -8.81
C PHE A 143 -15.29 -11.54 -9.98
N TYR A 144 -15.79 -11.42 -11.21
CA TYR A 144 -15.22 -12.12 -12.37
C TYR A 144 -14.85 -11.22 -13.55
N SER A 145 -15.12 -9.91 -13.46
CA SER A 145 -14.72 -8.95 -14.51
C SER A 145 -13.44 -8.20 -14.12
N ALA A 146 -13.14 -7.12 -14.84
CA ALA A 146 -11.91 -6.37 -14.66
C ALA A 146 -11.83 -5.78 -13.23
N PRO A 147 -10.79 -6.09 -12.44
CA PRO A 147 -10.69 -5.62 -11.06
C PRO A 147 -10.48 -4.11 -11.00
N LEU A 148 -11.19 -3.42 -10.11
CA LEU A 148 -11.11 -1.96 -9.98
C LEU A 148 -9.85 -1.50 -9.22
N GLY A 149 -9.29 -2.37 -8.39
CA GLY A 149 -8.13 -2.09 -7.56
C GLY A 149 -6.82 -1.98 -8.27
N ALA A 150 -6.58 -2.81 -9.29
CA ALA A 150 -5.31 -2.79 -10.00
C ALA A 150 -5.01 -1.39 -10.59
N PRO A 151 -5.94 -0.73 -11.32
CA PRO A 151 -5.75 0.66 -11.71
C PRO A 151 -5.53 1.63 -10.53
N ALA A 152 -6.27 1.47 -9.42
CA ALA A 152 -6.12 2.32 -8.23
C ALA A 152 -4.75 2.15 -7.55
N ALA A 153 -4.24 0.93 -7.45
CA ALA A 153 -2.91 0.63 -6.93
C ALA A 153 -1.81 1.22 -7.83
N LEU A 154 -2.01 1.21 -9.15
CA LEU A 154 -1.10 1.85 -10.10
C LEU A 154 -1.08 3.37 -9.91
N ILE A 155 -2.24 4.01 -9.76
CA ILE A 155 -2.35 5.44 -9.43
C ILE A 155 -1.59 5.73 -8.12
N LEU A 156 -1.86 4.98 -7.06
CA LEU A 156 -1.22 5.18 -5.76
C LEU A 156 0.29 4.99 -5.83
N SER A 157 0.78 3.99 -6.56
CA SER A 157 2.22 3.80 -6.80
C SER A 157 2.84 5.04 -7.45
N GLY A 158 2.24 5.52 -8.55
CA GLY A 158 2.70 6.71 -9.25
C GLY A 158 2.65 7.98 -8.38
N VAL A 159 1.55 8.20 -7.67
CA VAL A 159 1.38 9.35 -6.77
C VAL A 159 2.43 9.36 -5.65
N LEU A 160 2.60 8.22 -4.95
CA LEU A 160 3.58 8.11 -3.86
C LEU A 160 5.01 8.30 -4.37
N GLY A 161 5.35 7.74 -5.52
CA GLY A 161 6.65 7.94 -6.17
C GLY A 161 6.89 9.38 -6.59
N HIS A 162 5.91 10.02 -7.23
CA HIS A 162 5.97 11.43 -7.62
C HIS A 162 6.23 12.35 -6.42
N TYR A 163 5.49 12.15 -5.33
CA TYR A 163 5.69 12.95 -4.12
C TYR A 163 7.01 12.63 -3.43
N ALA A 164 7.53 11.40 -3.53
CA ALA A 164 8.86 11.10 -3.06
C ALA A 164 9.95 11.86 -3.84
N GLU A 165 9.80 12.10 -5.14
CA GLU A 165 10.70 12.97 -5.89
C GLU A 165 10.56 14.43 -5.47
N ARG A 166 9.32 14.88 -5.27
CA ARG A 166 9.04 16.26 -4.86
C ARG A 166 9.62 16.58 -3.48
N LEU A 167 9.54 15.64 -2.53
CA LEU A 167 10.15 15.76 -1.21
C LEU A 167 11.68 15.84 -1.25
N ARG A 168 12.34 15.30 -2.28
CA ARG A 168 13.80 15.45 -2.44
C ARG A 168 14.16 16.85 -2.85
N SER A 169 13.48 17.37 -3.89
CA SER A 169 13.76 18.71 -4.42
C SER A 169 13.41 19.85 -3.47
N GLU A 170 12.60 19.59 -2.44
CA GLU A 170 12.26 20.61 -1.46
C GLU A 170 13.48 20.93 -0.60
N THR A 171 13.90 22.19 -0.61
CA THR A 171 15.06 22.65 0.16
C THR A 171 14.62 23.77 1.10
N ARG A 172 14.95 23.62 2.39
CA ARG A 172 14.80 24.59 3.50
C ARG A 172 13.38 24.73 4.07
N ASN A 173 13.26 24.41 5.36
CA ASN A 173 12.36 24.91 6.41
C ASN A 173 10.85 25.10 6.11
N ILE A 174 10.36 24.72 4.94
CA ILE A 174 8.97 24.84 4.53
C ILE A 174 8.38 23.45 4.49
N VAL A 175 7.18 23.31 5.07
CA VAL A 175 6.39 22.08 4.95
C VAL A 175 5.93 21.94 3.50
N PRO A 176 6.42 20.93 2.74
CA PRO A 176 5.98 20.72 1.37
C PRO A 176 4.47 20.48 1.35
N ARG A 177 3.77 21.05 0.37
CA ARG A 177 2.33 20.89 0.22
C ARG A 177 1.98 20.02 -0.98
N VAL A 178 0.94 19.21 -0.78
CA VAL A 178 0.39 18.24 -1.71
C VAL A 178 -1.12 18.40 -1.69
N LEU A 179 -1.72 18.76 -2.84
CA LEU A 179 -3.17 19.03 -2.94
C LEU A 179 -3.65 20.09 -1.93
N GLY A 180 -2.86 21.14 -1.71
CA GLY A 180 -3.17 22.22 -0.76
C GLY A 180 -2.92 21.88 0.72
N LEU A 181 -2.77 20.61 1.06
CA LEU A 181 -2.47 20.13 2.41
C LEU A 181 -0.97 19.91 2.62
N PRO A 182 -0.47 19.98 3.87
CA PRO A 182 0.86 19.46 4.25
C PRO A 182 1.12 18.04 3.73
N ALA A 183 2.32 17.77 3.22
CA ALA A 183 2.67 16.50 2.59
C ALA A 183 2.41 15.29 3.50
N GLY A 184 2.72 15.38 4.78
CA GLY A 184 2.44 14.35 5.78
C GLY A 184 0.95 14.06 5.89
N GLN A 185 0.11 15.10 5.93
CA GLN A 185 -1.35 14.93 5.94
C GLN A 185 -1.85 14.29 4.64
N SER A 186 -1.42 14.77 3.48
CA SER A 186 -1.85 14.21 2.20
C SER A 186 -1.42 12.76 2.03
N MET A 187 -0.17 12.43 2.35
CA MET A 187 0.32 11.05 2.27
C MET A 187 -0.41 10.13 3.26
N ALA A 188 -0.77 10.64 4.45
CA ALA A 188 -1.55 9.88 5.42
C ALA A 188 -2.96 9.58 4.89
N LEU A 189 -3.66 10.58 4.34
CA LEU A 189 -5.00 10.42 3.78
C LEU A 189 -5.00 9.52 2.53
N MET A 190 -4.03 9.68 1.63
CA MET A 190 -3.87 8.80 0.46
C MET A 190 -3.60 7.35 0.87
N SER A 191 -2.71 7.14 1.85
CA SER A 191 -2.43 5.79 2.37
C SER A 191 -3.66 5.19 3.04
N ALA A 192 -4.40 5.97 3.84
CA ALA A 192 -5.64 5.53 4.47
C ALA A 192 -6.72 5.16 3.42
N ALA A 193 -6.92 5.99 2.39
CA ALA A 193 -7.84 5.70 1.30
C ALA A 193 -7.44 4.42 0.54
N GLY A 194 -6.14 4.24 0.25
CA GLY A 194 -5.63 3.02 -0.34
C GLY A 194 -5.88 1.79 0.55
N LEU A 195 -5.65 1.88 1.86
CA LEU A 195 -5.91 0.79 2.79
C LEU A 195 -7.39 0.40 2.82
N ILE A 196 -8.31 1.37 2.80
CA ILE A 196 -9.75 1.10 2.71
C ILE A 196 -10.11 0.43 1.38
N GLY A 197 -9.62 0.95 0.25
CA GLY A 197 -9.87 0.39 -1.07
C GLY A 197 -9.38 -1.06 -1.19
N THR A 198 -8.12 -1.31 -0.83
CA THR A 198 -7.54 -2.67 -0.85
C THR A 198 -8.27 -3.61 0.12
N SER A 199 -8.77 -3.11 1.26
CA SER A 199 -9.57 -3.92 2.19
C SER A 199 -10.94 -4.27 1.62
N ALA A 200 -11.59 -3.34 0.92
CA ALA A 200 -12.88 -3.59 0.28
C ALA A 200 -12.76 -4.69 -0.78
N GLU A 201 -11.69 -4.66 -1.58
CA GLU A 201 -11.41 -5.72 -2.55
C GLU A 201 -11.03 -7.04 -1.90
N ALA A 202 -10.21 -7.02 -0.86
CA ALA A 202 -9.92 -8.21 -0.08
C ALA A 202 -11.22 -8.82 0.47
N GLY A 203 -12.13 -8.00 1.00
CA GLY A 203 -13.44 -8.43 1.47
C GLY A 203 -14.30 -9.03 0.36
N LEU A 204 -14.34 -8.40 -0.80
CA LEU A 204 -15.05 -8.91 -1.98
C LEU A 204 -14.53 -10.30 -2.39
N PHE A 205 -13.22 -10.46 -2.54
CA PHE A 205 -12.63 -11.73 -2.98
C PHE A 205 -12.59 -12.80 -1.89
N HIS A 206 -12.51 -12.41 -0.62
CA HIS A 206 -12.64 -13.33 0.51
C HIS A 206 -14.09 -13.81 0.69
N PHE A 207 -15.06 -12.93 0.41
CA PHE A 207 -16.48 -13.31 0.36
C PHE A 207 -16.75 -14.28 -0.78
N ARG A 208 -16.16 -14.06 -1.97
CA ARG A 208 -16.18 -15.03 -3.08
C ARG A 208 -15.61 -16.39 -2.67
N GLY A 209 -14.59 -16.40 -1.82
CA GLY A 209 -13.99 -17.59 -1.21
C GLY A 209 -14.64 -18.05 0.11
N SER A 210 -15.83 -17.51 0.44
CA SER A 210 -16.65 -17.85 1.61
C SER A 210 -15.97 -17.74 2.98
N PHE A 211 -14.92 -16.93 3.13
CA PHE A 211 -14.19 -16.76 4.41
C PHE A 211 -13.82 -18.08 5.11
N GLN A 212 -13.47 -19.11 4.33
CA GLN A 212 -13.24 -20.46 4.82
C GLN A 212 -12.13 -20.59 5.90
N ASN A 213 -11.23 -19.62 6.01
CA ASN A 213 -10.21 -19.56 7.04
C ASN A 213 -10.39 -18.28 7.87
N PRO A 214 -10.47 -18.35 9.22
CA PRO A 214 -10.59 -17.17 10.08
C PRO A 214 -9.51 -16.10 9.85
N ALA A 215 -8.31 -16.48 9.41
CA ALA A 215 -7.25 -15.53 9.06
C ALA A 215 -7.65 -14.57 7.91
N MET A 216 -8.64 -14.95 7.08
CA MET A 216 -9.19 -14.11 6.02
C MET A 216 -9.90 -12.86 6.55
N TYR A 217 -10.27 -12.82 7.84
CA TYR A 217 -10.84 -11.62 8.47
C TYR A 217 -9.78 -10.57 8.83
N LEU A 218 -8.50 -10.95 8.93
CA LEU A 218 -7.43 -9.99 9.27
C LEU A 218 -7.29 -8.86 8.23
N PRO A 219 -7.22 -9.12 6.91
CA PRO A 219 -7.08 -8.04 5.91
C PRO A 219 -8.33 -7.18 5.72
N VAL A 220 -9.48 -7.54 6.30
CA VAL A 220 -10.70 -6.71 6.28
C VAL A 220 -10.97 -6.00 7.60
N THR A 221 -10.12 -6.18 8.61
CA THR A 221 -10.25 -5.55 9.94
C THR A 221 -9.05 -4.69 10.31
N ALA A 222 -7.83 -5.23 10.23
CA ALA A 222 -6.62 -4.52 10.65
C ALA A 222 -6.24 -3.34 9.74
N PRO A 223 -6.34 -3.43 8.39
CA PRO A 223 -6.05 -2.29 7.53
C PRO A 223 -7.09 -1.15 7.64
N PRO A 224 -8.42 -1.40 7.73
CA PRO A 224 -9.39 -0.34 8.03
C PRO A 224 -9.15 0.34 9.38
N LEU A 225 -8.82 -0.43 10.43
CA LEU A 225 -8.42 0.14 11.72
C LEU A 225 -7.16 1.04 11.57
N SER A 226 -6.18 0.59 10.80
CA SER A 226 -4.97 1.36 10.50
C SER A 226 -5.29 2.66 9.76
N ALA A 227 -6.22 2.61 8.80
CA ALA A 227 -6.69 3.78 8.06
C ALA A 227 -7.39 4.78 8.99
N VAL A 228 -8.29 4.33 9.85
CA VAL A 228 -8.98 5.19 10.83
C VAL A 228 -7.96 5.87 11.76
N LEU A 229 -7.03 5.11 12.34
CA LEU A 229 -6.01 5.65 13.25
C LEU A 229 -5.04 6.60 12.53
N LEU A 230 -4.69 6.32 11.28
CA LEU A 230 -3.83 7.17 10.46
C LEU A 230 -4.53 8.49 10.11
N THR A 231 -5.78 8.44 9.67
CA THR A 231 -6.61 9.64 9.43
C THR A 231 -6.78 10.46 10.70
N ALA A 232 -7.13 9.81 11.82
CA ALA A 232 -7.25 10.48 13.11
C ALA A 232 -5.92 11.14 13.52
N SER A 233 -4.77 10.49 13.28
CA SER A 233 -3.45 11.08 13.55
C SER A 233 -3.16 12.30 12.68
N ALA A 234 -3.54 12.26 11.39
CA ALA A 234 -3.33 13.37 10.46
C ALA A 234 -4.18 14.60 10.83
N LEU A 235 -5.38 14.38 11.35
CA LEU A 235 -6.33 15.44 11.73
C LEU A 235 -6.10 15.98 13.15
N ALA A 236 -5.76 15.12 14.11
CA ALA A 236 -5.64 15.51 15.53
C ALA A 236 -4.35 16.31 15.84
N GLY A 237 -3.40 16.35 14.92
CA GLY A 237 -2.16 17.13 15.07
C GLY A 237 -1.25 16.63 16.20
N ALA A 238 -0.57 17.57 16.86
CA ALA A 238 0.52 17.35 17.79
C ALA A 238 0.15 16.67 19.11
N ASN A 239 -1.07 16.87 19.58
CA ASN A 239 -1.40 16.77 21.01
C ASN A 239 -1.83 15.35 21.44
N ARG A 240 -1.64 14.33 20.61
CA ARG A 240 -2.14 12.97 20.86
C ARG A 240 -1.04 11.91 20.63
N PRO A 241 -0.01 11.84 21.50
CA PRO A 241 1.11 10.91 21.33
C PRO A 241 0.67 9.44 21.35
N HIS A 242 -0.32 9.08 22.18
CA HIS A 242 -0.89 7.73 22.21
C HIS A 242 -1.55 7.33 20.89
N LEU A 243 -2.22 8.27 20.22
CA LEU A 243 -2.83 8.04 18.91
C LEU A 243 -1.77 7.78 17.84
N ARG A 244 -0.70 8.59 17.81
CA ARG A 244 0.44 8.36 16.90
C ARG A 244 1.13 7.03 17.17
N TRP A 245 1.26 6.65 18.44
CA TRP A 245 1.83 5.36 18.82
C TRP A 245 0.97 4.20 18.30
N ALA A 246 -0.35 4.25 18.55
CA ALA A 246 -1.30 3.22 18.12
C ALA A 246 -1.38 3.12 16.60
N SER A 247 -1.45 4.24 15.88
CA SER A 247 -1.44 4.26 14.42
C SER A 247 -0.19 3.59 13.85
N ARG A 248 1.00 3.93 14.37
CA ARG A 248 2.26 3.28 13.93
C ARG A 248 2.26 1.78 14.23
N LEU A 249 1.69 1.35 15.36
CA LEU A 249 1.61 -0.06 15.71
C LEU A 249 0.71 -0.83 14.73
N CYS A 250 -0.49 -0.31 14.47
CA CYS A 250 -1.43 -0.92 13.52
C CYS A 250 -0.89 -0.93 12.09
N LEU A 251 -0.17 0.11 11.67
CA LEU A 251 0.51 0.13 10.37
C LEU A 251 1.62 -0.92 10.30
N ARG A 252 2.43 -1.11 11.36
CA ARG A 252 3.44 -2.19 11.40
C ARG A 252 2.78 -3.57 11.32
N PHE A 253 1.68 -3.77 12.03
CA PHE A 253 0.90 -5.00 11.94
C PHE A 253 0.40 -5.23 10.52
N THR A 254 -0.24 -4.22 9.89
CA THR A 254 -0.74 -4.29 8.52
C THR A 254 0.36 -4.55 7.50
N LEU A 255 1.54 -3.98 7.73
CA LEU A 255 2.73 -4.22 6.90
C LEU A 255 3.11 -5.70 6.92
N LEU A 256 3.25 -6.28 8.12
CA LEU A 256 3.61 -7.68 8.29
C LEU A 256 2.49 -8.62 7.82
N LEU A 257 1.22 -8.21 7.99
CA LEU A 257 0.05 -8.92 7.47
C LEU A 257 0.10 -9.06 5.95
N GLY A 258 0.50 -8.02 5.21
CA GLY A 258 0.66 -8.11 3.76
C GLY A 258 1.70 -9.14 3.33
N VAL A 259 2.81 -9.25 4.06
CA VAL A 259 3.85 -10.27 3.82
C VAL A 259 3.32 -11.67 4.18
N ALA A 260 2.75 -11.82 5.37
CA ALA A 260 2.19 -13.10 5.82
C ALA A 260 1.07 -13.57 4.88
N GLY A 261 0.21 -12.66 4.43
CA GLY A 261 -0.88 -12.94 3.50
C GLY A 261 -0.38 -13.53 2.18
N ALA A 262 0.74 -13.05 1.64
CA ALA A 262 1.35 -13.64 0.44
C ALA A 262 1.78 -15.10 0.69
N CYS A 263 2.35 -15.40 1.86
CA CYS A 263 2.66 -16.77 2.27
C CYS A 263 1.40 -17.63 2.41
N PHE A 264 0.33 -17.10 3.00
CA PHE A 264 -0.96 -17.81 3.09
C PHE A 264 -1.54 -18.11 1.71
N HIS A 265 -1.49 -17.16 0.78
CA HIS A 265 -1.96 -17.35 -0.58
C HIS A 265 -1.10 -18.40 -1.32
N ALA A 266 0.21 -18.39 -1.10
CA ALA A 266 1.13 -19.40 -1.63
C ALA A 266 0.83 -20.81 -1.08
N LEU A 267 0.58 -20.92 0.22
CA LEU A 267 0.14 -22.18 0.83
C LEU A 267 -1.23 -22.63 0.30
N GLY A 268 -2.14 -21.69 0.05
CA GLY A 268 -3.42 -21.95 -0.61
C GLY A 268 -3.23 -22.57 -2.00
N ALA A 269 -2.41 -21.94 -2.85
CA ALA A 269 -2.07 -22.46 -4.18
C ALA A 269 -1.40 -23.84 -4.12
N ALA A 270 -0.53 -24.08 -3.14
CA ALA A 270 0.12 -25.38 -2.92
C ALA A 270 -0.86 -26.50 -2.60
N ARG A 271 -2.00 -26.17 -1.98
CA ARG A 271 -3.03 -27.13 -1.53
C ARG A 271 -4.11 -27.40 -2.59
N ASN A 272 -4.15 -26.62 -3.66
CA ASN A 272 -5.03 -26.90 -4.80
C ASN A 272 -4.58 -28.15 -5.55
N HIS A 273 -5.45 -28.67 -6.44
CA HIS A 273 -5.16 -29.87 -7.22
C HIS A 273 -3.85 -29.73 -8.02
N GLY A 274 -2.93 -30.69 -7.82
CA GLY A 274 -1.59 -30.68 -8.41
C GLY A 274 -0.59 -29.71 -7.78
N GLY A 275 -1.00 -28.89 -6.80
CA GLY A 275 -0.16 -27.93 -6.09
C GLY A 275 0.67 -27.05 -7.03
N TRP A 276 1.93 -26.78 -6.67
CA TRP A 276 2.82 -25.96 -7.52
C TRP A 276 3.23 -26.62 -8.84
N ARG A 277 3.07 -27.95 -8.98
CA ARG A 277 3.29 -28.61 -10.29
C ARG A 277 2.25 -28.15 -11.31
N ASN A 278 1.08 -27.72 -10.84
CA ASN A 278 0.01 -27.13 -11.65
C ASN A 278 -0.11 -25.60 -11.45
N TRP A 279 1.03 -24.90 -11.35
CA TRP A 279 1.05 -23.47 -11.04
C TRP A 279 0.23 -22.61 -12.02
N ARG A 280 0.20 -22.93 -13.32
CA ARG A 280 -0.54 -22.15 -14.33
C ARG A 280 -2.02 -22.03 -13.98
N GLN A 281 -2.64 -23.15 -13.63
CA GLN A 281 -4.03 -23.18 -13.19
C GLN A 281 -4.18 -22.58 -11.79
N ASN A 282 -3.29 -22.93 -10.86
CA ASN A 282 -3.45 -22.56 -9.46
C ASN A 282 -3.21 -21.08 -9.19
N LEU A 283 -2.40 -20.40 -9.99
CA LEU A 283 -2.28 -18.94 -9.95
C LEU A 283 -3.55 -18.24 -10.46
N GLN A 284 -4.22 -18.80 -11.48
CA GLN A 284 -5.40 -18.17 -12.06
C GLN A 284 -6.70 -18.47 -11.31
N ALA A 285 -6.84 -19.69 -10.79
CA ALA A 285 -8.05 -20.13 -10.11
C ALA A 285 -7.95 -20.00 -8.58
N GLY A 286 -6.72 -19.94 -8.04
CA GLY A 286 -6.46 -19.86 -6.61
C GLY A 286 -6.43 -18.44 -6.06
N PRO A 287 -5.99 -18.28 -4.79
CA PRO A 287 -5.83 -16.97 -4.16
C PRO A 287 -4.81 -16.11 -4.91
N PRO A 288 -5.09 -14.80 -5.11
CA PRO A 288 -4.18 -13.91 -5.85
C PRO A 288 -2.92 -13.64 -5.03
N LEU A 289 -1.79 -14.30 -5.35
CA LEU A 289 -0.50 -14.09 -4.69
C LEU A 289 -0.06 -12.63 -4.58
N PRO A 290 -0.23 -11.78 -5.62
CA PRO A 290 0.31 -10.43 -5.59
C PRO A 290 -0.52 -9.43 -4.79
N ALA A 291 -1.76 -9.78 -4.41
CA ALA A 291 -2.66 -8.84 -3.75
C ALA A 291 -2.24 -8.47 -2.31
N PRO A 292 -1.84 -9.41 -1.43
CA PRO A 292 -1.48 -9.06 -0.04
C PRO A 292 -0.33 -8.06 0.12
N PRO A 293 0.76 -8.10 -0.68
CA PRO A 293 1.82 -7.09 -0.64
C PRO A 293 1.36 -5.64 -0.83
N SER A 294 0.20 -5.37 -1.44
CA SER A 294 -0.36 -4.01 -1.52
C SER A 294 -0.58 -3.39 -0.13
N PHE A 295 -1.00 -4.19 0.86
CA PHE A 295 -1.09 -3.74 2.26
C PHE A 295 0.28 -3.36 2.84
N THR A 296 1.33 -4.10 2.49
CA THR A 296 2.71 -3.78 2.88
C THR A 296 3.16 -2.45 2.29
N GLY A 297 2.91 -2.21 1.00
CA GLY A 297 3.27 -0.96 0.32
C GLY A 297 2.55 0.26 0.92
N LEU A 298 1.24 0.15 1.13
CA LEU A 298 0.42 1.21 1.74
C LEU A 298 0.77 1.48 3.20
N ALA A 299 1.04 0.43 3.99
CA ALA A 299 1.46 0.59 5.37
C ALA A 299 2.84 1.26 5.49
N LEU A 300 3.77 0.95 4.59
CA LEU A 300 5.05 1.64 4.49
C LEU A 300 4.88 3.12 4.14
N ALA A 301 3.97 3.44 3.22
CA ALA A 301 3.62 4.83 2.90
C ALA A 301 2.99 5.55 4.10
N GLY A 302 2.07 4.91 4.83
CA GLY A 302 1.49 5.45 6.06
C GLY A 302 2.53 5.67 7.17
N LEU A 303 3.50 4.77 7.33
CA LEU A 303 4.62 4.95 8.27
C LEU A 303 5.57 6.08 7.86
N ALA A 304 5.72 6.34 6.56
CA ALA A 304 6.45 7.51 6.07
C ALA A 304 5.66 8.80 6.34
N ALA A 305 4.34 8.78 6.13
CA ALA A 305 3.45 9.89 6.42
C ALA A 305 3.46 10.27 7.91
N GLN A 306 3.45 9.29 8.83
CA GLN A 306 3.59 9.54 10.27
C GLN A 306 4.88 10.29 10.63
N ARG A 307 5.98 10.01 9.94
CA ARG A 307 7.23 10.75 10.13
C ARG A 307 7.15 12.18 9.61
N LEU A 308 6.60 12.36 8.41
CA LEU A 308 6.35 13.69 7.86
C LEU A 308 5.46 14.51 8.80
N LEU A 309 4.40 13.91 9.36
CA LEU A 309 3.54 14.58 10.34
C LEU A 309 4.28 14.97 11.64
N ASP A 310 5.33 14.25 12.04
CA ASP A 310 6.18 14.63 13.18
C ASP A 310 7.10 15.82 12.78
N GLU A 311 7.66 15.80 11.58
CA GLU A 311 8.49 16.89 11.04
C GLU A 311 7.71 18.20 10.88
N GLU A 312 6.52 18.13 10.27
CA GLU A 312 5.64 19.27 10.06
C GLU A 312 5.27 19.97 11.36
N GLN A 313 5.08 19.18 12.42
CA GLN A 313 4.85 19.69 13.75
C GLN A 313 6.10 20.39 14.31
N SER A 314 7.28 19.79 14.17
CA SER A 314 8.54 20.39 14.64
C SER A 314 8.82 21.74 13.98
N VAL A 315 8.54 21.85 12.68
CA VAL A 315 8.68 23.09 11.91
C VAL A 315 7.67 24.13 12.42
N LYS A 316 6.38 23.77 12.56
CA LYS A 316 5.36 24.69 13.10
C LYS A 316 5.72 25.21 14.49
N ALA A 317 6.20 24.35 15.38
CA ALA A 317 6.59 24.74 16.73
C ALA A 317 7.78 25.72 16.73
N HIS A 318 8.76 25.50 15.85
CA HIS A 318 9.92 26.40 15.72
C HIS A 318 9.52 27.81 15.25
N TYR A 319 8.59 27.91 14.29
CA TYR A 319 8.11 29.20 13.78
C TYR A 319 7.13 29.92 14.71
N LEU A 320 6.24 29.18 15.40
CA LEU A 320 5.30 29.77 16.36
C LEU A 320 5.94 30.15 17.70
N GLY A 321 7.07 29.52 18.07
CA GLY A 321 7.85 29.85 19.26
C GLY A 321 8.74 31.11 19.11
N TRP A 322 8.67 31.81 17.98
CA TRP A 322 9.46 33.01 17.66
C TRP A 322 8.65 34.31 17.67
N HIS A 323 7.48 34.31 18.32
CA HIS A 323 6.78 35.54 18.70
C HIS A 323 6.89 35.72 20.22
N PRO A 324 7.79 36.58 20.72
CA PRO A 324 7.69 37.12 22.07
C PRO A 324 6.40 37.93 22.25
#